data_AF-A0A7S2LSX4-F1
#
_entry.id   AF-A0A7S2LSX4-F1
#
_cell.length_a   1.000
_cell.length_b   1.000
_cell.length_c   1.000
_cell.angle_alpha   90.00
_cell.angle_beta   90.00
_cell.angle_gamma   90.00
#
_symmetry.space_group_name_H-M   'P 1'
#
loop_
_entity.id
_entity.type
_entity.pdbx_description
1 polymer ?
#
loop_
_entity_poly.entity_id
_entity_poly.type
_entity_poly.pdbx_seq_one_letter_code
_entity_poly.pdbx_strand_id
1 'polypeptide(L)'
;AMFTGQTKSTGEYSIPSFVACILFWFLIVWLAMIEGGQGCIVGLQQLEKHQFEHTHPMTARCTSLALRGDNLERFIVGRQFLVVLVVFVISMCASPLEGASVLNLPSIINEIMLGLGVALTLTTIILGQLTAQLTAAQCMLD
;
A
#
# COMPACT_ATOMS: atom_id res chain seq x y z
N ALA A 1 -17.15 9.24 3.72
CA ALA A 1 -16.32 10.39 3.32
C ALA A 1 -16.23 10.49 1.80
N MET A 2 -15.60 9.53 1.09
CA MET A 2 -15.49 9.58 -0.38
C MET A 2 -16.85 9.49 -1.11
N PHE A 3 -17.75 8.58 -0.70
CA PHE A 3 -19.11 8.48 -1.27
C PHE A 3 -20.04 9.63 -0.89
N THR A 4 -19.71 10.38 0.16
CA THR A 4 -20.50 11.53 0.62
C THR A 4 -20.03 12.86 0.01
N GLY A 5 -19.04 12.83 -0.91
CA GLY A 5 -18.48 14.04 -1.55
C GLY A 5 -17.70 14.95 -0.60
N GLN A 6 -17.39 14.49 0.61
CA GLN A 6 -16.74 15.29 1.65
C GLN A 6 -15.22 15.14 1.69
N THR A 7 -14.60 14.72 0.58
CA THR A 7 -13.14 14.70 0.42
C THR A 7 -12.66 15.83 -0.47
N LYS A 8 -11.45 16.36 -0.21
CA LYS A 8 -10.86 17.48 -0.97
C LYS A 8 -10.83 17.20 -2.48
N SER A 9 -10.64 15.94 -2.88
CA SER A 9 -10.65 15.53 -4.29
C SER A 9 -12.02 15.74 -4.99
N THR A 10 -13.14 15.58 -4.27
CA THR A 10 -14.48 15.81 -4.85
C THR A 10 -14.88 17.29 -4.77
N GLY A 11 -14.55 17.98 -3.67
CA GLY A 11 -14.98 19.36 -3.43
C GLY A 11 -14.14 20.43 -4.13
N GLU A 12 -12.82 20.26 -4.20
CA GLU A 12 -11.89 21.31 -4.65
C GLU A 12 -11.40 21.10 -6.09
N TYR A 13 -11.34 19.85 -6.55
CA TYR A 13 -10.84 19.47 -7.89
C TYR A 13 -11.94 19.00 -8.87
N SER A 14 -13.21 19.00 -8.45
CA SER A 14 -14.37 18.54 -9.25
C SER A 14 -14.20 17.14 -9.88
N ILE A 15 -13.36 16.29 -9.28
CA ILE A 15 -13.19 14.92 -9.74
C ILE A 15 -14.44 14.12 -9.34
N PRO A 16 -15.10 13.41 -10.27
CA PRO A 16 -16.26 12.60 -9.93
C PRO A 16 -15.88 11.59 -8.85
N SER A 17 -16.67 11.52 -7.78
CA SER A 17 -16.38 10.68 -6.60
C SER A 17 -16.12 9.21 -6.95
N PHE A 18 -16.71 8.73 -8.05
CA PHE A 18 -16.47 7.40 -8.59
C PHE A 18 -15.00 7.18 -9.01
N VAL A 19 -14.38 8.16 -9.68
CA VAL A 19 -12.99 8.09 -10.12
C VAL A 19 -12.04 8.13 -8.92
N ALA A 20 -12.34 8.96 -7.93
CA ALA A 20 -11.57 9.00 -6.67
C ALA A 20 -11.64 7.66 -5.91
N CYS A 21 -12.81 7.02 -5.87
CA CYS A 21 -12.97 5.69 -5.27
C CYS A 21 -12.17 4.61 -6.01
N ILE A 22 -12.22 4.57 -7.36
CA ILE A 22 -11.44 3.61 -8.15
C ILE A 22 -9.95 3.83 -7.93
N LEU A 23 -9.50 5.08 -8.01
CA LEU A 23 -8.09 5.42 -7.81
C LEU A 23 -7.61 5.02 -6.42
N PHE A 24 -8.42 5.27 -5.38
CA PHE A 24 -8.10 4.88 -4.01
C PHE A 24 -7.90 3.37 -3.88
N TRP A 25 -8.85 2.55 -4.34
CA TRP A 25 -8.73 1.09 -4.28
C TRP A 25 -7.56 0.57 -5.12
N PHE A 26 -7.36 1.14 -6.30
CA PHE A 26 -6.23 0.81 -7.16
C PHE A 26 -4.89 1.09 -6.46
N LEU A 27 -4.75 2.25 -5.81
CA LEU A 27 -3.53 2.61 -5.08
C LEU A 27 -3.30 1.71 -3.86
N ILE A 28 -4.35 1.28 -3.16
CA ILE A 28 -4.26 0.33 -2.05
C ILE A 28 -3.78 -1.05 -2.54
N VAL A 29 -4.35 -1.55 -3.65
CA VAL A 29 -3.91 -2.82 -4.26
C VAL A 29 -2.47 -2.71 -4.77
N TRP A 30 -2.11 -1.58 -5.38
CA TRP A 30 -0.74 -1.33 -5.81
C TRP A 30 0.22 -1.36 -4.60
N LEU A 31 -0.12 -0.66 -3.52
CA LEU A 31 0.67 -0.62 -2.30
C LEU A 31 0.90 -2.05 -1.75
N ALA A 32 -0.15 -2.87 -1.73
CA ALA A 32 -0.08 -4.27 -1.34
C ALA A 32 0.90 -5.08 -2.21
N MET A 33 0.91 -4.86 -3.53
CA MET A 33 1.86 -5.53 -4.41
C MET A 33 3.31 -5.12 -4.16
N ILE A 34 3.58 -3.83 -3.91
CA ILE A 34 4.94 -3.33 -3.62
C ILE A 34 5.47 -3.93 -2.31
N GLU A 35 4.66 -3.90 -1.26
CA GLU A 35 5.01 -4.34 0.09
C GLU A 35 5.15 -5.86 0.17
N GLY A 36 4.20 -6.60 -0.39
CA GLY A 36 4.25 -8.06 -0.46
C GLY A 36 5.46 -8.55 -1.29
N GLY A 37 5.69 -7.93 -2.45
CA GLY A 37 6.84 -8.29 -3.30
C GLY A 37 8.19 -8.09 -2.61
N GLN A 38 8.33 -7.05 -1.79
CA GLN A 38 9.52 -6.89 -0.95
C GLN A 38 9.66 -8.00 0.09
N GLY A 39 8.58 -8.32 0.80
CA GLY A 39 8.56 -9.40 1.80
C GLY A 39 9.04 -10.71 1.19
N CYS A 40 8.54 -11.04 0.00
CA CYS A 40 8.96 -12.25 -0.71
C CYS A 40 10.44 -12.18 -1.09
N ILE A 41 10.90 -11.07 -1.67
CA ILE A 41 12.29 -10.95 -2.12
C ILE A 41 13.27 -11.05 -0.95
N VAL A 42 12.99 -10.38 0.18
CA VAL A 42 13.85 -10.38 1.38
C VAL A 42 13.90 -11.77 2.00
N GLY A 43 12.76 -12.46 2.13
CA GLY A 43 12.79 -13.82 2.64
C GLY A 43 13.48 -14.80 1.67
N LEU A 44 13.33 -14.61 0.34
CA LEU A 44 13.98 -15.45 -0.66
C LEU A 44 15.50 -15.30 -0.64
N GLN A 45 16.04 -14.19 -0.14
CA GLN A 45 17.49 -14.05 0.04
C GLN A 45 18.06 -15.00 1.11
N GLN A 46 17.23 -15.43 2.06
CA GLN A 46 17.64 -16.33 3.13
C GLN A 46 17.65 -17.80 2.66
N LEU A 47 17.01 -18.11 1.53
CA LEU A 47 17.00 -19.44 0.94
C LEU A 47 18.13 -19.61 -0.08
N GLU A 48 18.75 -20.79 -0.08
CA GLU A 48 19.79 -21.11 -1.04
C GLU A 48 19.19 -21.41 -2.43
N LYS A 49 19.68 -20.75 -3.49
CA LYS A 49 19.11 -20.82 -4.86
C LYS A 49 18.88 -22.24 -5.37
N HIS A 50 19.77 -23.16 -5.02
CA HIS A 50 19.71 -24.55 -5.47
C HIS A 50 18.46 -25.29 -4.98
N GLN A 51 17.82 -24.83 -3.89
CA GLN A 51 16.68 -25.52 -3.28
C GLN A 51 15.36 -25.32 -4.04
N PHE A 52 15.23 -24.22 -4.78
CA PHE A 52 13.99 -23.88 -5.51
C PHE A 52 14.19 -23.74 -7.02
N GLU A 53 15.42 -23.89 -7.53
CA GLU A 53 15.74 -23.78 -8.95
C GLU A 53 15.00 -24.82 -9.82
N HIS A 54 14.81 -26.03 -9.29
CA HIS A 54 14.12 -27.12 -9.99
C HIS A 54 12.59 -27.05 -9.89
N THR A 55 12.05 -26.47 -8.81
CA THR A 55 10.59 -26.43 -8.57
C THR A 55 9.97 -25.15 -9.13
N HIS A 56 10.68 -24.00 -9.04
CA HIS A 56 10.15 -22.67 -9.42
C HIS A 56 11.18 -21.88 -10.26
N PRO A 57 11.31 -22.17 -11.58
CA PRO A 57 12.33 -21.57 -12.44
C PRO A 57 12.15 -20.05 -12.62
N MET A 58 10.93 -19.53 -12.51
CA MET A 58 10.66 -18.09 -12.57
C MET A 58 11.17 -17.37 -11.33
N THR A 59 10.89 -17.90 -10.14
CA THR A 59 11.37 -17.37 -8.87
C THR A 59 12.90 -17.41 -8.82
N ALA A 60 13.53 -18.50 -9.28
CA ALA A 60 14.98 -18.60 -9.38
C ALA A 60 15.59 -17.51 -10.28
N ARG A 61 14.99 -17.23 -11.44
CA ARG A 61 15.43 -16.14 -12.33
C ARG A 61 15.27 -14.77 -11.69
N CYS A 62 14.11 -14.46 -11.12
CA CYS A 62 13.86 -13.18 -10.45
C CYS A 62 14.81 -12.95 -9.27
N THR A 63 14.99 -13.97 -8.42
CA THR A 63 15.91 -13.93 -7.28
C THR A 63 17.37 -13.82 -7.74
N SER A 64 17.75 -14.47 -8.84
CA SER A 64 19.09 -14.34 -9.41
C SER A 64 19.39 -12.93 -9.94
N LEU A 65 18.37 -12.27 -10.51
CA LEU A 65 18.47 -10.90 -11.02
C LEU A 65 18.51 -9.89 -9.87
N ALA A 66 17.66 -10.07 -8.85
CA ALA A 66 17.58 -9.21 -7.68
C ALA A 66 18.87 -9.27 -6.83
N LEU A 67 19.42 -10.47 -6.63
CA LEU A 67 20.66 -10.70 -5.87
C LEU A 67 21.94 -10.42 -6.68
N ARG A 68 21.85 -9.95 -7.93
CA ARG A 68 23.03 -9.70 -8.76
C ARG A 68 23.69 -8.37 -8.36
N GLY A 69 24.79 -8.43 -7.63
CA GLY A 69 25.50 -7.24 -7.13
C GLY A 69 24.64 -6.44 -6.15
N ASP A 70 24.74 -5.10 -6.17
CA ASP A 70 24.01 -4.21 -5.26
C ASP A 70 22.58 -3.88 -5.73
N ASN A 71 22.03 -4.64 -6.69
CA ASN A 71 20.72 -4.39 -7.27
C ASN A 71 19.60 -4.42 -6.22
N LEU A 72 19.68 -5.35 -5.27
CA LEU A 72 18.70 -5.48 -4.20
C LEU A 72 18.71 -4.26 -3.28
N GLU A 73 19.87 -3.80 -2.85
CA GLU A 73 19.97 -2.64 -1.96
C GLU A 73 19.41 -1.38 -2.63
N ARG A 74 19.79 -1.15 -3.90
CA ARG A 74 19.23 -0.06 -4.72
C ARG A 74 17.72 -0.19 -4.90
N PHE A 75 17.23 -1.40 -5.13
CA PHE A 75 15.81 -1.69 -5.23
C PHE A 75 15.11 -1.34 -3.91
N ILE A 76 15.65 -1.76 -2.75
CA ILE A 76 15.09 -1.48 -1.41
C ILE A 76 14.97 0.03 -1.18
N VAL A 77 16.01 0.81 -1.46
CA VAL A 77 16.00 2.27 -1.27
C VAL A 77 14.98 2.94 -2.21
N GLY A 78 14.97 2.57 -3.50
CA GLY A 78 14.05 3.16 -4.48
C GLY A 78 12.57 2.86 -4.17
N ARG A 79 12.28 1.67 -3.62
CA ARG A 79 10.93 1.29 -3.21
C ARG A 79 10.39 2.13 -2.06
N GLN A 80 11.20 2.41 -1.04
CA GLN A 80 10.73 3.19 0.12
C GLN A 80 10.21 4.57 -0.30
N PHE A 81 10.88 5.21 -1.26
CA PHE A 81 10.40 6.45 -1.85
C PHE A 81 9.04 6.27 -2.56
N LEU A 82 8.87 5.20 -3.33
CA LEU A 82 7.62 4.90 -4.03
C LEU A 82 6.46 4.60 -3.06
N VAL A 83 6.72 3.85 -1.98
CA VAL A 83 5.73 3.57 -0.92
C VAL A 83 5.25 4.87 -0.28
N VAL A 84 6.18 5.74 0.13
CA VAL A 84 5.84 7.03 0.73
C VAL A 84 5.05 7.90 -0.24
N LEU A 85 5.42 7.92 -1.53
CA LEU A 85 4.67 8.64 -2.57
C LEU A 85 3.23 8.12 -2.70
N VAL A 86 3.04 6.80 -2.75
CA VAL A 86 1.70 6.19 -2.88
C VAL A 86 0.84 6.49 -1.65
N VAL A 87 1.38 6.33 -0.44
CA VAL A 87 0.68 6.67 0.82
C VAL A 87 0.32 8.15 0.86
N PHE A 88 1.21 9.02 0.37
CA PHE A 88 0.94 10.46 0.27
C PHE A 88 -0.20 10.76 -0.70
N VAL A 89 -0.22 10.16 -1.89
CA VAL A 89 -1.31 10.34 -2.87
C VAL A 89 -2.64 9.82 -2.31
N ILE A 90 -2.64 8.66 -1.65
CA ILE A 90 -3.82 8.12 -0.97
C ILE A 90 -4.33 9.11 0.09
N SER A 91 -3.42 9.67 0.89
CA SER A 91 -3.72 10.69 1.91
C SER A 91 -4.36 11.93 1.30
N MET A 92 -3.82 12.44 0.19
CA MET A 92 -4.39 13.58 -0.52
C MET A 92 -5.80 13.30 -1.08
N CYS A 93 -6.03 12.10 -1.64
CA CYS A 93 -7.33 11.74 -2.20
C CYS A 93 -8.43 11.60 -1.15
N ALA A 94 -8.08 11.11 0.04
CA ALA A 94 -9.03 10.80 1.10
C ALA A 94 -9.08 11.84 2.24
N SER A 95 -8.30 12.92 2.15
CA SER A 95 -8.34 14.04 3.09
C SER A 95 -9.76 14.65 3.16
N PRO A 96 -10.38 14.74 4.35
CA PRO A 96 -11.72 15.28 4.49
C PRO A 96 -11.74 16.81 4.34
N LEU A 97 -12.91 17.34 3.96
CA LEU A 97 -13.23 18.76 4.04
C LEU A 97 -13.52 19.17 5.49
N GLU A 98 -13.24 20.42 5.85
CA GLU A 98 -13.49 20.94 7.19
C GLU A 98 -14.98 20.82 7.55
N GLY A 99 -15.28 20.20 8.70
CA GLY A 99 -16.66 19.99 9.17
C GLY A 99 -17.35 18.71 8.65
N ALA A 100 -16.63 17.81 7.97
CA ALA A 100 -17.18 16.55 7.52
C ALA A 100 -17.61 15.64 8.70
N SER A 101 -18.92 15.42 8.87
CA SER A 101 -19.45 14.44 9.82
C SER A 101 -19.84 13.16 9.08
N VAL A 102 -19.06 12.11 9.29
CA VAL A 102 -19.37 10.79 8.75
C VAL A 102 -19.78 9.93 9.96
N LEU A 103 -20.96 9.32 9.90
CA LEU A 103 -21.50 8.37 10.89
C LEU A 103 -22.13 8.93 12.19
N ASN A 104 -22.43 10.23 12.30
CA ASN A 104 -23.09 10.79 13.51
C ASN A 104 -22.34 10.44 14.82
N LEU A 105 -21.01 10.32 14.70
CA LEU A 105 -20.11 10.02 15.82
C LEU A 105 -19.92 11.27 16.70
N PRO A 106 -19.64 11.09 18.00
CA PRO A 106 -19.27 12.19 18.89
C PRO A 106 -18.16 13.06 18.30
N SER A 107 -18.22 14.38 18.51
CA SER A 107 -17.32 15.37 17.89
C SER A 107 -15.84 15.04 18.06
N ILE A 108 -15.44 14.63 19.28
CA ILE A 108 -14.06 14.18 19.59
C ILE A 108 -13.63 12.99 18.71
N ILE A 109 -14.51 12.01 18.53
CA ILE A 109 -14.17 10.78 17.78
C ILE A 109 -14.07 11.09 16.30
N ASN A 110 -14.97 11.94 15.79
CA ASN A 110 -14.96 12.33 14.39
C ASN A 110 -13.73 13.18 14.04
N GLU A 111 -13.30 14.08 14.93
CA GLU A 111 -12.09 14.89 14.74
C GLU A 111 -10.81 14.04 14.76
N ILE A 112 -10.72 13.05 15.66
CA ILE A 112 -9.58 12.13 15.71
C ILE A 112 -9.56 11.16 14.51
N MET A 113 -10.71 10.63 14.11
CA MET A 113 -10.77 9.63 13.04
C MET A 113 -10.60 10.25 11.65
N LEU A 114 -11.31 11.35 11.38
CA LEU A 114 -11.31 12.02 10.07
C LEU A 114 -10.32 13.19 10.05
N GLY A 115 -10.37 14.09 11.02
CA GLY A 115 -9.55 15.30 11.04
C GLY A 115 -8.05 15.01 11.10
N LEU A 116 -7.64 14.08 11.97
CA LEU A 116 -6.26 13.58 12.06
C LEU A 116 -5.92 12.51 11.01
N GLY A 117 -6.90 12.02 10.24
CA GLY A 117 -6.67 10.99 9.21
C GLY A 117 -6.34 9.60 9.75
N VAL A 118 -6.54 9.33 11.05
CA VAL A 118 -6.21 8.04 11.68
C VAL A 118 -6.95 6.88 11.01
N ALA A 119 -8.23 7.06 10.68
CA ALA A 119 -9.02 6.00 10.03
C ALA A 119 -8.46 5.62 8.66
N LEU A 120 -7.99 6.62 7.90
CA LEU A 120 -7.38 6.44 6.60
C LEU A 120 -6.04 5.71 6.70
N THR A 121 -5.19 6.15 7.63
CA THR A 121 -3.89 5.54 7.89
C THR A 121 -4.03 4.08 8.33
N LEU A 122 -4.94 3.79 9.27
CA LEU A 122 -5.22 2.42 9.71
C LEU A 122 -5.71 1.54 8.56
N THR A 123 -6.64 2.03 7.75
CA THR A 123 -7.14 1.29 6.59
C THR A 123 -6.02 0.98 5.59
N THR A 124 -5.14 1.96 5.36
CA THR A 124 -4.01 1.83 4.41
C THR A 124 -2.97 0.83 4.93
N ILE A 125 -2.66 0.85 6.22
CA ILE A 125 -1.72 -0.10 6.83
C ILE A 125 -2.30 -1.51 6.81
N ILE A 126 -3.54 -1.69 7.26
CA ILE A 126 -4.15 -3.02 7.40
C ILE A 126 -4.34 -3.66 6.03
N LEU A 127 -5.00 -2.97 5.10
CA LEU A 127 -5.33 -3.52 3.78
C LEU A 127 -4.17 -3.45 2.79
N GLY A 128 -3.38 -2.39 2.84
CA GLY A 128 -2.35 -2.09 1.86
C GLY A 128 -0.95 -2.61 2.21
N GLN A 129 -0.64 -2.89 3.48
CA GLN A 129 0.71 -3.30 3.88
C GLN A 129 0.70 -4.63 4.64
N LEU A 130 0.01 -4.68 5.79
CA LEU A 130 0.11 -5.78 6.73
C LEU A 130 -0.36 -7.12 6.12
N THR A 131 -1.50 -7.14 5.45
CA THR A 131 -2.00 -8.38 4.82
C THR A 131 -1.03 -8.92 3.79
N ALA A 132 -0.49 -8.06 2.92
CA ALA A 132 0.45 -8.48 1.88
C ALA A 132 1.78 -8.97 2.45
N GLN A 133 2.29 -8.33 3.50
CA GLN A 133 3.51 -8.75 4.19
C GLN A 133 3.33 -10.10 4.88
N LEU A 134 2.16 -10.36 5.49
CA LEU A 134 1.84 -11.66 6.09
C LEU A 134 1.73 -12.76 5.05
N THR A 135 1.05 -12.50 3.93
CA THR A 135 0.97 -13.45 2.82
C THR A 135 2.36 -13.73 2.24
N ALA A 136 3.19 -12.70 2.08
CA ALA A 136 4.56 -12.86 1.62
C ALA A 136 5.43 -13.70 2.58
N ALA A 137 5.21 -13.58 3.90
CA ALA A 137 5.94 -14.36 4.89
C ALA A 137 5.52 -15.84 4.92
N GLN A 138 4.26 -16.16 4.62
CA GLN A 138 3.74 -17.53 4.65
C GLN A 138 3.89 -18.25 3.30
N CYS A 139 3.64 -17.55 2.19
CA CYS A 139 3.59 -18.08 0.82
C CYS A 139 4.66 -17.41 -0.04
N MET A 140 5.91 -17.48 0.42
CA MET A 140 7.01 -16.83 -0.28
C MET A 140 7.41 -17.52 -1.59
N LEU A 141 7.18 -18.83 -1.67
CA LEU A 141 7.54 -19.70 -2.79
C LEU A 141 6.33 -20.14 -3.65
N ASP A 142 5.11 -20.00 -3.12
CA ASP A 142 3.83 -20.34 -3.77
C ASP A 142 3.31 -19.14 -4.58
#